data_AF-A0ABD5QHE1-F1
#
_entry.id   AF-A0ABD5QHE1-F1
#
_cell.length_a   1.000
_cell.length_b   1.000
_cell.length_c   1.000
_cell.angle_alpha   90.00
_cell.angle_beta   90.00
_cell.angle_gamma   90.00
#
_symmetry.space_group_name_H-M   'P 1'
#
loop_
_entity.id
_entity.type
_entity.pdbx_description
1 polymer ?
#
loop_
_entity_poly.entity_id
_entity_poly.type
_entity_poly.pdbx_seq_one_letter_code
_entity_poly.pdbx_strand_id
1 'polypeptide(L)'
;MLTADLARSRMTDDGVTPLFIDPENECYRQTARDLIQLFEAHLDEPKGDLEDAINELTVEDTDYKIVQGLAKLLKDECEFEIVAPADPHEIRRRLFERANEQYPIVRQPTLGEDTQKLEVYSGIADELGISLQECYQGMYADLEDNKRLVKIGTRTAEQYASSEDGDTSTSTTALTGSSNEEYERTDLTVDWLLTRYNLALAQAVLYDATEMRIRVWDHYGTVFSYVKLFGLMHRIYPINADGERVESTDHAAGYEAVLDGPASLFSQSQKYGIRMANFLPALPLCDRWEMTAEILIDEALGETRELTLDDTEGLDSHYSAGEHFDSDVERTLAQKWERATTDWELVREDDVFDLGAEVMIPDFAIEHPDGRRVILEVVGFWTPEYLESKLEKIRHVEADNFVLAVSEQLDCASEDFGSAADRVLWFKTGIHVYDVVELAETYARESGPSAPTEMDT
;
A
#
# COMPACT_ATOMS: atom_id res chain seq x y z
N MET A 1 3.13 3.97 -7.25
CA MET A 1 3.61 5.29 -6.71
C MET A 1 4.90 5.72 -7.38
N LEU A 2 5.14 7.02 -7.65
CA LEU A 2 6.38 7.46 -8.32
C LEU A 2 7.64 7.24 -7.47
N THR A 3 8.77 6.95 -8.11
CA THR A 3 10.07 6.91 -7.43
C THR A 3 10.62 8.34 -7.26
N ALA A 4 11.51 8.53 -6.28
CA ALA A 4 12.04 9.87 -5.95
C ALA A 4 12.77 10.57 -7.11
N ASP A 5 13.40 9.81 -8.01
CA ASP A 5 14.08 10.33 -9.21
C ASP A 5 13.10 10.88 -10.26
N LEU A 6 11.90 10.32 -10.33
CA LEU A 6 10.80 10.77 -11.19
C LEU A 6 9.97 11.89 -10.55
N ALA A 7 10.14 12.12 -9.24
CA ALA A 7 9.48 13.22 -8.55
C ALA A 7 9.88 14.58 -9.14
N ARG A 8 8.89 15.46 -9.24
CA ARG A 8 9.04 16.86 -9.68
C ARG A 8 8.43 17.73 -8.60
N SER A 9 9.27 18.44 -7.87
CA SER A 9 8.86 19.43 -6.90
C SER A 9 9.68 20.70 -7.07
N ARG A 10 9.11 21.82 -6.64
CA ARG A 10 9.81 23.08 -6.46
C ARG A 10 10.06 23.27 -4.97
N MET A 11 11.30 23.58 -4.63
CA MET A 11 11.67 23.95 -3.28
C MET A 11 11.93 25.45 -3.22
N THR A 12 11.34 26.11 -2.23
CA THR A 12 11.58 27.52 -1.87
C THR A 12 12.02 27.60 -0.40
N ASP A 13 12.35 28.81 0.06
CA ASP A 13 12.60 29.04 1.49
C ASP A 13 11.33 28.78 2.34
N ASP A 14 10.16 28.96 1.72
CA ASP A 14 8.85 28.86 2.38
C ASP A 14 8.28 27.42 2.39
N GLY A 15 8.78 26.50 1.55
CA GLY A 15 8.26 25.13 1.52
C GLY A 15 8.64 24.30 0.29
N VAL A 16 8.01 23.13 0.17
CA VAL A 16 8.10 22.22 -0.98
C VAL A 16 6.73 22.11 -1.65
N THR A 17 6.67 22.33 -2.96
CA THR A 17 5.44 22.23 -3.75
C THR A 17 5.62 21.22 -4.89
N PRO A 18 4.78 20.16 -4.99
CA PRO A 18 4.77 19.28 -6.14
C PRO A 18 4.45 20.07 -7.42
N LEU A 19 5.11 19.74 -8.54
CA LEU A 19 4.84 20.36 -9.84
C LEU A 19 3.75 19.58 -10.57
N PHE A 20 2.50 19.74 -10.12
CA PHE A 20 1.34 19.10 -10.74
C PHE A 20 1.19 19.49 -12.20
N ILE A 21 0.60 18.56 -12.96
CA ILE A 21 0.20 18.77 -14.35
C ILE A 21 -1.29 19.10 -14.39
N ASP A 22 -1.69 19.85 -15.41
CA ASP A 22 -3.10 20.08 -15.73
C ASP A 22 -3.66 18.85 -16.48
N PRO A 23 -4.61 18.08 -15.91
CA PRO A 23 -5.18 16.89 -16.54
C PRO A 23 -5.97 17.20 -17.84
N GLU A 24 -6.39 18.45 -18.02
CA GLU A 24 -7.10 18.91 -19.22
C GLU A 24 -6.15 19.34 -20.35
N ASN A 25 -4.84 19.34 -20.11
CA ASN A 25 -3.85 19.69 -21.12
C ASN A 25 -3.78 18.62 -22.22
N GLU A 26 -4.15 19.00 -23.45
CA GLU A 26 -4.23 18.06 -24.57
C GLU A 26 -2.88 17.37 -24.91
N CYS A 27 -1.74 18.03 -24.65
CA CYS A 27 -0.43 17.41 -24.85
C CYS A 27 -0.26 16.21 -23.92
N TYR A 28 -0.52 16.38 -22.62
CA TYR A 28 -0.43 15.30 -21.64
C TYR A 28 -1.51 14.23 -21.83
N ARG A 29 -2.72 14.62 -22.24
CA ARG A 29 -3.78 13.67 -22.62
C ARG A 29 -3.39 12.81 -23.81
N GLN A 30 -2.71 13.39 -24.80
CA GLN A 30 -2.19 12.67 -25.95
C GLN A 30 -1.07 11.72 -25.53
N THR A 31 -0.09 12.19 -24.75
CA THR A 31 0.99 11.33 -24.21
C THR A 31 0.43 10.15 -23.41
N ALA A 32 -0.54 10.38 -22.53
CA ALA A 32 -1.21 9.33 -21.77
C ALA A 32 -1.91 8.31 -22.67
N ARG A 33 -2.60 8.78 -23.72
CA ARG A 33 -3.25 7.92 -24.72
C ARG A 33 -2.25 7.06 -25.47
N ASP A 34 -1.14 7.65 -25.90
CA ASP A 34 -0.08 6.96 -26.64
C ASP A 34 0.59 5.90 -25.76
N LEU A 35 0.85 6.21 -24.48
CA LEU A 35 1.37 5.25 -23.51
C LEU A 35 0.39 4.10 -23.25
N ILE A 36 -0.90 4.37 -23.04
CA ILE A 36 -1.90 3.30 -22.83
C ILE A 36 -1.93 2.37 -24.06
N GLN A 37 -1.98 2.93 -25.27
CA GLN A 37 -1.96 2.14 -26.51
C GLN A 37 -0.66 1.35 -26.68
N LEU A 38 0.48 1.94 -26.29
CA LEU A 38 1.78 1.28 -26.33
C LEU A 38 1.77 0.02 -25.44
N PHE A 39 1.30 0.15 -24.20
CA PHE A 39 1.19 -0.96 -23.26
C PHE A 39 0.22 -2.05 -23.78
N GLU A 40 -0.95 -1.67 -24.30
CA GLU A 40 -1.91 -2.61 -24.89
C GLU A 40 -1.32 -3.37 -26.09
N ALA A 41 -0.52 -2.70 -26.93
CA ALA A 41 0.12 -3.31 -28.09
C ALA A 41 1.27 -4.27 -27.73
N HIS A 42 1.82 -4.16 -26.51
CA HIS A 42 2.89 -5.03 -25.99
C HIS A 42 2.35 -6.14 -25.07
N LEU A 43 1.04 -6.38 -25.05
CA LEU A 43 0.50 -7.59 -24.43
C LEU A 43 1.13 -8.82 -25.08
N ASP A 44 1.60 -9.74 -24.24
CA ASP A 44 2.35 -10.92 -24.63
C ASP A 44 3.75 -10.61 -25.22
N GLU A 45 4.24 -9.37 -25.18
CA GLU A 45 5.61 -9.05 -25.62
C GLU A 45 6.61 -9.02 -24.44
N PRO A 46 7.93 -9.15 -24.69
CA PRO A 46 8.96 -9.02 -23.67
C PRO A 46 8.95 -7.65 -22.99
N LYS A 47 9.23 -7.65 -21.68
CA LYS A 47 9.37 -6.42 -20.88
C LYS A 47 10.41 -5.46 -21.45
N GLY A 48 11.54 -5.98 -21.93
CA GLY A 48 12.62 -5.19 -22.51
C GLY A 48 12.18 -4.42 -23.75
N ASP A 49 11.39 -5.04 -24.63
CA ASP A 49 10.87 -4.38 -25.84
C ASP A 49 9.93 -3.23 -25.48
N LEU A 50 9.08 -3.44 -24.46
CA LEU A 50 8.24 -2.37 -23.91
C LEU A 50 9.08 -1.23 -23.30
N GLU A 51 10.12 -1.56 -22.51
CA GLU A 51 11.00 -0.55 -21.91
C GLU A 51 11.77 0.25 -22.98
N ASP A 52 12.23 -0.39 -24.05
CA ASP A 52 12.86 0.26 -25.20
C ASP A 52 11.87 1.18 -25.92
N ALA A 53 10.62 0.72 -26.16
CA ALA A 53 9.61 1.54 -26.82
C ALA A 53 9.18 2.76 -25.98
N ILE A 54 9.10 2.62 -24.65
CA ILE A 54 8.89 3.75 -23.72
C ILE A 54 10.04 4.75 -23.84
N ASN A 55 11.29 4.26 -23.88
CA ASN A 55 12.47 5.12 -24.01
C ASN A 55 12.46 5.89 -25.33
N GLU A 56 12.10 5.25 -26.44
CA GLU A 56 11.96 5.93 -27.74
C GLU A 56 10.93 7.06 -27.69
N LEU A 57 9.77 6.84 -27.06
CA LEU A 57 8.75 7.88 -26.88
C LEU A 57 9.27 9.08 -26.06
N THR A 58 10.19 8.85 -25.12
CA THR A 58 10.74 9.92 -24.27
C THR A 58 11.80 10.79 -24.95
N VAL A 59 12.46 10.29 -26.00
CA VAL A 59 13.50 11.04 -26.73
C VAL A 59 12.88 12.18 -27.56
N GLU A 60 11.60 12.07 -27.91
CA GLU A 60 10.87 13.06 -28.70
C GLU A 60 10.28 14.22 -27.87
N ASP A 61 10.27 14.11 -26.54
CA ASP A 61 9.59 15.06 -25.64
C ASP A 61 10.57 15.77 -24.67
N THR A 62 10.29 17.04 -24.36
CA THR A 62 11.08 17.83 -23.38
C THR A 62 10.74 17.42 -21.94
N ASP A 63 9.58 16.79 -21.73
CA ASP A 63 9.06 16.42 -20.42
C ASP A 63 9.32 14.93 -20.07
N TYR A 64 10.55 14.44 -20.30
CA TYR A 64 10.93 13.02 -20.10
C TYR A 64 10.48 12.44 -18.74
N LYS A 65 10.54 13.23 -17.66
CA LYS A 65 10.11 12.80 -16.32
C LYS A 65 8.61 12.52 -16.24
N ILE A 66 7.80 13.28 -16.97
CA ILE A 66 6.35 13.07 -17.01
C ILE A 66 6.06 11.78 -17.74
N VAL A 67 6.63 11.58 -18.93
CA VAL A 67 6.43 10.36 -19.72
C VAL A 67 6.86 9.12 -18.93
N GLN A 68 8.06 9.14 -18.35
CA GLN A 68 8.57 8.05 -17.51
C GLN A 68 7.71 7.84 -16.26
N GLY A 69 7.21 8.91 -15.64
CA GLY A 69 6.33 8.81 -14.48
C GLY A 69 4.98 8.18 -14.82
N LEU A 70 4.35 8.59 -15.93
CA LEU A 70 3.10 7.99 -16.41
C LEU A 70 3.31 6.51 -16.80
N ALA A 71 4.38 6.20 -17.54
CA ALA A 71 4.73 4.83 -17.91
C ALA A 71 4.99 3.96 -16.69
N LYS A 72 5.64 4.52 -15.66
CA LYS A 72 5.87 3.84 -14.39
C LYS A 72 4.55 3.50 -13.67
N LEU A 73 3.55 4.38 -13.70
CA LEU A 73 2.24 4.10 -13.10
C LEU A 73 1.51 2.99 -13.86
N LEU A 74 1.54 2.99 -15.19
CA LEU A 74 1.00 1.87 -15.97
C LEU A 74 1.74 0.56 -15.70
N LYS A 75 3.06 0.61 -15.52
CA LYS A 75 3.86 -0.58 -15.19
C LYS A 75 3.54 -1.16 -13.80
N ASP A 76 3.18 -0.32 -12.83
CA ASP A 76 2.72 -0.79 -11.51
C ASP A 76 1.40 -1.60 -11.64
N GLU A 77 0.60 -1.36 -12.69
CA GLU A 77 -0.65 -2.07 -13.01
C GLU A 77 -0.45 -3.31 -13.92
N CYS A 78 0.80 -3.70 -14.17
CA CYS A 78 1.15 -4.78 -15.08
C CYS A 78 1.65 -6.03 -14.34
N GLU A 79 1.30 -7.21 -14.85
CA GLU A 79 1.84 -8.49 -14.39
C GLU A 79 2.79 -9.07 -15.44
N PHE A 80 4.01 -9.39 -15.00
CA PHE A 80 5.05 -9.96 -15.85
C PHE A 80 5.42 -11.37 -15.39
N GLU A 81 5.34 -12.33 -16.29
CA GLU A 81 5.59 -13.74 -15.99
C GLU A 81 6.73 -14.34 -16.82
N ILE A 82 7.31 -15.41 -16.28
CA ILE A 82 8.24 -16.27 -16.99
C ILE A 82 7.42 -17.21 -17.86
N VAL A 83 7.30 -16.90 -19.14
CA VAL A 83 6.59 -17.74 -20.11
C VAL A 83 7.60 -18.58 -20.88
N ALA A 84 7.73 -19.85 -20.50
CA ALA A 84 8.57 -20.82 -21.18
C ALA A 84 7.93 -22.21 -21.17
N PRO A 85 8.11 -23.01 -22.24
CA PRO A 85 7.50 -24.33 -22.34
C PRO A 85 8.21 -25.39 -21.48
N ALA A 86 9.42 -25.09 -21.01
CA ALA A 86 10.16 -25.84 -20.01
C ALA A 86 10.96 -24.88 -19.13
N ASP A 87 11.42 -25.35 -17.97
CA ASP A 87 12.25 -24.56 -17.06
C ASP A 87 13.48 -23.96 -17.80
N PRO A 88 13.63 -22.62 -17.84
CA PRO A 88 14.74 -21.96 -18.54
C PRO A 88 16.13 -22.43 -18.10
N HIS A 89 16.27 -22.81 -16.82
CA HIS A 89 17.52 -23.37 -16.32
C HIS A 89 17.81 -24.76 -16.92
N GLU A 90 16.82 -25.65 -17.00
CA GLU A 90 16.96 -26.96 -17.63
C GLU A 90 17.25 -26.86 -19.15
N ILE A 91 16.59 -25.94 -19.85
CA ILE A 91 16.87 -25.66 -21.28
C ILE A 91 18.35 -25.30 -21.46
N ARG A 92 18.85 -24.32 -20.69
CA ARG A 92 20.27 -23.90 -20.74
C ARG A 92 21.22 -25.03 -20.40
N ARG A 93 20.94 -25.79 -19.34
CA ARG A 93 21.79 -26.89 -18.89
C ARG A 93 21.99 -27.92 -19.99
N ARG A 94 20.90 -28.43 -20.58
CA ARG A 94 20.96 -29.45 -21.65
C ARG A 94 21.60 -28.90 -22.92
N LEU A 95 21.26 -27.67 -23.29
CA LEU A 95 21.85 -27.01 -24.46
C LEU A 95 23.36 -26.88 -24.31
N PHE A 96 23.85 -26.39 -23.16
CA PHE A 96 25.28 -26.21 -22.93
C PHE A 96 26.04 -27.52 -22.73
N GLU A 97 25.44 -28.54 -22.12
CA GLU A 97 26.01 -29.89 -22.06
C GLU A 97 26.21 -30.46 -23.48
N ARG A 98 25.18 -30.41 -24.33
CA ARG A 98 25.24 -30.93 -25.71
C ARG A 98 26.17 -30.11 -26.61
N ALA A 99 26.16 -28.80 -26.45
CA ALA A 99 27.09 -27.87 -27.07
C ALA A 99 28.55 -28.23 -26.75
N ASN A 100 28.85 -28.60 -25.50
CA ASN A 100 30.18 -29.02 -25.06
C ASN A 100 30.60 -30.37 -25.67
N GLU A 101 29.68 -31.33 -25.81
CA GLU A 101 29.94 -32.59 -26.50
C GLU A 101 30.29 -32.42 -27.98
N GLN A 102 29.76 -31.37 -28.62
CA GLN A 102 29.96 -31.05 -30.04
C GLN A 102 31.04 -29.97 -30.27
N TYR A 103 31.90 -29.71 -29.28
CA TYR A 103 32.92 -28.67 -29.36
C TYR A 103 33.96 -28.92 -30.47
N PRO A 104 34.42 -27.88 -31.22
CA PRO A 104 34.00 -26.48 -31.17
C PRO A 104 32.83 -26.17 -32.11
N ILE A 105 31.85 -25.41 -31.59
CA ILE A 105 30.58 -25.04 -32.27
C ILE A 105 30.78 -24.01 -33.39
N VAL A 106 31.94 -23.33 -33.44
CA VAL A 106 32.29 -22.40 -34.51
C VAL A 106 33.74 -22.63 -34.92
N ARG A 107 33.98 -23.01 -36.18
CA ARG A 107 35.33 -23.12 -36.78
C ARG A 107 35.50 -22.12 -37.91
N GLN A 108 35.81 -20.86 -37.58
CA GLN A 108 36.15 -19.77 -38.51
C GLN A 108 35.05 -19.41 -39.54
N PRO A 109 34.95 -18.12 -39.94
CA PRO A 109 34.01 -17.70 -40.97
C PRO A 109 34.50 -18.19 -42.35
N THR A 110 34.23 -19.44 -42.70
CA THR A 110 34.40 -19.92 -44.06
C THR A 110 33.07 -19.89 -44.80
N LEU A 111 33.10 -19.46 -46.06
CA LEU A 111 31.92 -19.38 -46.93
C LEU A 111 31.23 -20.75 -47.03
N GLY A 112 30.14 -20.92 -46.26
CA GLY A 112 29.31 -22.13 -46.27
C GLY A 112 28.64 -22.36 -44.93
N GLU A 113 27.42 -21.81 -44.78
CA GLU A 113 26.39 -22.05 -43.75
C GLU A 113 26.79 -22.95 -42.55
N ASP A 114 27.21 -22.30 -41.45
CA ASP A 114 27.43 -22.92 -40.13
C ASP A 114 26.09 -23.44 -39.54
N THR A 115 25.67 -24.63 -39.97
CA THR A 115 24.42 -25.29 -39.54
C THR A 115 24.51 -25.98 -38.17
N GLN A 116 25.71 -26.13 -37.60
CA GLN A 116 25.94 -26.81 -36.31
C GLN A 116 25.17 -26.17 -35.14
N LYS A 117 25.02 -24.83 -35.15
CA LYS A 117 24.21 -24.14 -34.14
C LYS A 117 22.74 -24.56 -34.24
N LEU A 118 22.18 -24.69 -35.44
CA LEU A 118 20.79 -25.11 -35.64
C LEU A 118 20.58 -26.58 -35.25
N GLU A 119 21.56 -27.46 -35.51
CA GLU A 119 21.49 -28.88 -35.13
C GLU A 119 21.48 -29.10 -33.61
N VAL A 120 22.29 -28.36 -32.85
CA VAL A 120 22.31 -28.44 -31.38
C VAL A 120 20.96 -28.00 -30.81
N TYR A 121 20.43 -26.88 -31.27
CA TYR A 121 19.14 -26.37 -30.78
C TYR A 121 17.97 -27.26 -31.22
N SER A 122 17.95 -27.74 -32.46
CA SER A 122 16.91 -28.67 -32.93
C SER A 122 16.92 -29.96 -32.13
N GLY A 123 18.10 -30.53 -31.84
CA GLY A 123 18.20 -31.75 -31.05
C GLY A 123 17.67 -31.60 -29.62
N ILE A 124 17.92 -30.45 -28.98
CA ILE A 124 17.38 -30.18 -27.64
C ILE A 124 15.88 -29.88 -27.69
N ALA A 125 15.42 -29.14 -28.70
CA ALA A 125 14.00 -28.89 -28.91
C ALA A 125 13.22 -30.22 -29.08
N ASP A 126 13.74 -31.13 -29.90
CA ASP A 126 13.18 -32.48 -30.09
C ASP A 126 13.19 -33.31 -28.79
N GLU A 127 14.28 -33.27 -28.01
CA GLU A 127 14.40 -33.98 -26.73
C GLU A 127 13.44 -33.46 -25.65
N LEU A 128 13.14 -32.15 -25.67
CA LEU A 128 12.20 -31.49 -24.77
C LEU A 128 10.76 -31.54 -25.29
N GLY A 129 10.54 -31.94 -26.54
CA GLY A 129 9.23 -31.97 -27.17
C GLY A 129 8.65 -30.59 -27.49
N ILE A 130 9.52 -29.60 -27.71
CA ILE A 130 9.17 -28.20 -27.99
C ILE A 130 9.68 -27.80 -29.38
N SER A 131 9.18 -26.71 -29.94
CA SER A 131 9.70 -26.15 -31.18
C SER A 131 11.07 -25.50 -30.99
N LEU A 132 11.80 -25.34 -32.11
CA LEU A 132 13.09 -24.66 -32.11
C LEU A 132 12.97 -23.22 -31.58
N GLN A 133 11.92 -22.51 -32.00
CA GLN A 133 11.64 -21.13 -31.59
C GLN A 133 11.38 -21.04 -30.08
N GLU A 134 10.53 -21.93 -29.57
CA GLU A 134 10.25 -22.09 -28.14
C GLU A 134 11.50 -22.40 -27.32
N CYS A 135 12.40 -23.24 -27.84
CA CYS A 135 13.68 -23.53 -27.18
C CYS A 135 14.59 -22.29 -27.14
N TYR A 136 14.61 -21.47 -28.20
CA TYR A 136 15.40 -20.24 -28.25
C TYR A 136 14.85 -19.18 -27.29
N GLN A 137 13.54 -18.93 -27.31
CA GLN A 137 12.88 -17.94 -26.46
C GLN A 137 12.89 -18.37 -24.99
N GLY A 138 12.59 -19.65 -24.72
CA GLY A 138 12.53 -20.19 -23.36
C GLY A 138 13.89 -20.24 -22.63
N MET A 139 15.02 -20.19 -23.34
CA MET A 139 16.35 -20.30 -22.76
C MET A 139 16.67 -19.21 -21.72
N TYR A 140 16.18 -18.00 -21.95
CA TYR A 140 16.44 -16.84 -21.08
C TYR A 140 15.16 -16.13 -20.66
N ALA A 141 14.00 -16.81 -20.72
CA ALA A 141 12.72 -16.25 -20.31
C ALA A 141 12.67 -15.88 -18.81
N ASP A 142 13.62 -16.38 -18.01
CA ASP A 142 13.79 -16.05 -16.59
C ASP A 142 14.52 -14.72 -16.34
N LEU A 143 15.15 -14.12 -17.35
CA LEU A 143 15.74 -12.78 -17.24
C LEU A 143 14.64 -11.73 -17.17
N GLU A 144 14.85 -10.69 -16.37
CA GLU A 144 13.84 -9.65 -16.11
C GLU A 144 13.29 -9.01 -17.39
N ASP A 145 14.17 -8.67 -18.33
CA ASP A 145 13.81 -8.06 -19.62
C ASP A 145 13.04 -9.01 -20.55
N ASN A 146 13.16 -10.32 -20.34
CA ASN A 146 12.52 -11.34 -21.17
C ASN A 146 11.21 -11.86 -20.58
N LYS A 147 10.84 -11.45 -19.36
CA LYS A 147 9.51 -11.74 -18.81
C LYS A 147 8.46 -11.11 -19.71
N ARG A 148 7.35 -11.80 -19.94
CA ARG A 148 6.30 -11.34 -20.85
C ARG A 148 5.21 -10.63 -20.08
N LEU A 149 4.66 -9.59 -20.68
CA LEU A 149 3.52 -8.86 -20.12
C LEU A 149 2.23 -9.69 -20.31
N VAL A 150 1.73 -10.30 -19.24
CA VAL A 150 0.57 -11.22 -19.33
C VAL A 150 -0.76 -10.55 -18.97
N LYS A 151 -0.71 -9.43 -18.24
CA LYS A 151 -1.90 -8.73 -17.76
C LYS A 151 -1.61 -7.24 -17.57
N ILE A 152 -2.61 -6.42 -17.87
CA ILE A 152 -2.59 -4.96 -17.66
C ILE A 152 -3.95 -4.56 -17.05
N GLY A 153 -3.96 -4.02 -15.84
CA GLY A 153 -5.17 -3.69 -15.10
C GLY A 153 -6.04 -4.93 -14.83
N THR A 154 -7.34 -4.91 -15.21
CA THR A 154 -8.23 -6.08 -15.11
C THR A 154 -8.17 -7.04 -16.30
N ARG A 155 -7.45 -6.69 -17.37
CA ARG A 155 -7.48 -7.43 -18.64
C ARG A 155 -6.31 -8.42 -18.72
N THR A 156 -6.62 -9.69 -18.96
CA THR A 156 -5.62 -10.73 -19.21
C THR A 156 -5.36 -10.87 -20.72
N ALA A 157 -4.15 -11.31 -21.11
CA ALA A 157 -3.81 -11.59 -22.52
C ALA A 157 -4.83 -12.53 -23.22
N GLU A 158 -5.43 -13.46 -22.47
CA GLU A 158 -6.46 -14.38 -22.96
C GLU A 158 -7.76 -13.67 -23.37
N GLN A 159 -8.11 -12.54 -22.76
CA GLN A 159 -9.32 -11.75 -23.09
C GLN A 159 -9.16 -10.96 -24.40
N TYR A 160 -7.93 -10.65 -24.83
CA TYR A 160 -7.67 -10.07 -26.15
C TYR A 160 -7.79 -11.12 -27.26
N ALA A 161 -7.30 -12.34 -27.03
CA ALA A 161 -7.40 -13.45 -27.98
C ALA A 161 -8.84 -13.97 -28.18
N SER A 162 -9.73 -13.77 -27.20
CA SER A 162 -11.10 -14.30 -27.18
C SER A 162 -12.20 -13.30 -27.56
N SER A 163 -11.85 -12.09 -27.99
CA SER A 163 -12.82 -11.15 -28.58
C SER A 163 -13.37 -11.59 -29.96
N GLU A 164 -12.89 -12.71 -30.52
CA GLU A 164 -13.46 -13.34 -31.72
C GLU A 164 -14.35 -14.57 -31.46
N ASP A 165 -14.36 -15.21 -30.29
CA ASP A 165 -15.34 -16.28 -30.00
C ASP A 165 -15.44 -16.55 -28.50
N GLY A 166 -16.67 -16.43 -27.97
CA GLY A 166 -16.94 -16.62 -26.55
C GLY A 166 -16.96 -18.08 -26.13
N ASP A 167 -16.24 -18.41 -25.07
CA ASP A 167 -16.76 -19.27 -23.99
C ASP A 167 -15.92 -19.12 -22.72
N THR A 168 -16.60 -19.10 -21.58
CA THR A 168 -16.02 -18.89 -20.24
C THR A 168 -15.53 -20.21 -19.66
N SER A 169 -14.29 -20.30 -19.16
CA SER A 169 -13.92 -21.41 -18.28
C SER A 169 -12.89 -21.01 -17.22
N THR A 170 -13.24 -21.32 -15.98
CA THR A 170 -12.58 -21.00 -14.70
C THR A 170 -11.58 -22.08 -14.27
N SER A 171 -10.48 -21.68 -13.59
CA SER A 171 -9.58 -22.54 -12.78
C SER A 171 -8.55 -21.66 -12.04
N THR A 172 -8.71 -21.29 -10.77
CA THR A 172 -8.32 -21.94 -9.48
C THR A 172 -6.82 -22.24 -9.27
N THR A 173 -6.31 -21.83 -8.08
CA THR A 173 -4.96 -21.94 -7.43
C THR A 173 -3.94 -20.84 -7.78
N ALA A 174 -3.26 -20.14 -6.86
CA ALA A 174 -2.99 -20.28 -5.41
C ALA A 174 -2.68 -18.89 -4.79
N LEU A 175 -3.33 -18.47 -3.69
CA LEU A 175 -2.88 -18.60 -2.29
C LEU A 175 -1.51 -18.00 -1.92
N THR A 176 -1.33 -16.70 -2.12
CA THR A 176 -0.55 -15.81 -1.23
C THR A 176 -1.23 -14.44 -1.20
N GLY A 177 -2.19 -14.25 -0.29
CA GLY A 177 -2.92 -13.00 -0.16
C GLY A 177 -2.06 -11.92 0.48
N SER A 178 -1.51 -11.02 -0.34
CA SER A 178 -1.17 -9.65 0.04
C SER A 178 -2.47 -8.86 0.06
N SER A 179 -2.79 -8.17 1.15
CA SER A 179 -4.03 -7.41 1.34
C SER A 179 -4.15 -6.15 0.45
N ASN A 180 -3.52 -6.14 -0.71
CA ASN A 180 -3.37 -4.98 -1.60
C ASN A 180 -4.09 -5.13 -2.94
N GLU A 181 -4.59 -6.32 -3.28
CA GLU A 181 -5.01 -6.63 -4.67
C GLU A 181 -6.50 -6.46 -4.98
N GLU A 182 -7.37 -6.16 -4.01
CA GLU A 182 -8.83 -6.19 -4.22
C GLU A 182 -9.51 -4.82 -4.36
N TYR A 183 -8.75 -3.71 -4.41
CA TYR A 183 -9.31 -2.38 -4.13
C TYR A 183 -9.20 -1.33 -5.24
N GLU A 184 -8.78 -1.68 -6.45
CA GLU A 184 -8.49 -0.69 -7.50
C GLU A 184 -9.54 -0.65 -8.60
N ARG A 185 -10.07 0.55 -8.86
CA ARG A 185 -10.87 0.88 -10.04
C ARG A 185 -10.00 0.72 -11.28
N THR A 186 -10.06 -0.43 -11.93
CA THR A 186 -9.02 -0.92 -12.85
C THR A 186 -9.22 -0.55 -14.33
N ASP A 187 -10.04 0.48 -14.61
CA ASP A 187 -10.15 1.02 -15.97
C ASP A 187 -9.02 2.03 -16.18
N LEU A 188 -7.97 1.60 -16.89
CA LEU A 188 -6.81 2.42 -17.26
C LEU A 188 -7.19 3.47 -18.30
N THR A 189 -7.87 4.52 -17.85
CA THR A 189 -8.29 5.66 -18.67
C THR A 189 -7.23 6.76 -18.66
N VAL A 190 -7.26 7.62 -19.66
CA VAL A 190 -6.42 8.83 -19.70
C VAL A 190 -6.65 9.70 -18.47
N ASP A 191 -7.92 9.90 -18.08
CA ASP A 191 -8.28 10.71 -16.92
C ASP A 191 -7.73 10.10 -15.63
N TRP A 192 -7.89 8.77 -15.44
CA TRP A 192 -7.29 8.07 -14.32
C TRP A 192 -5.77 8.28 -14.27
N LEU A 193 -5.06 8.07 -15.39
CA LEU A 193 -3.60 8.10 -15.41
C LEU A 193 -3.04 9.49 -15.06
N LEU A 194 -3.64 10.55 -15.60
CA LEU A 194 -3.20 11.93 -15.34
C LEU A 194 -3.50 12.36 -13.90
N THR A 195 -4.68 12.02 -13.37
CA THR A 195 -5.02 12.38 -12.00
C THR A 195 -4.23 11.55 -10.99
N ARG A 196 -4.04 10.25 -11.27
CA ARG A 196 -3.17 9.36 -10.49
C ARG A 196 -1.73 9.84 -10.47
N TYR A 197 -1.24 10.45 -11.56
CA TYR A 197 0.09 11.05 -11.63
C TYR A 197 0.28 12.20 -10.65
N ASN A 198 -0.67 13.13 -10.55
CA ASN A 198 -0.59 14.24 -9.58
C ASN A 198 -0.57 13.70 -8.14
N LEU A 199 -1.45 12.76 -7.81
CA LEU A 199 -1.43 12.11 -6.50
C LEU A 199 -0.08 11.41 -6.25
N ALA A 200 0.42 10.64 -7.22
CA ALA A 200 1.70 9.94 -7.09
C ALA A 200 2.90 10.90 -6.94
N LEU A 201 2.80 12.11 -7.50
CA LEU A 201 3.80 13.16 -7.35
C LEU A 201 3.85 13.69 -5.92
N ALA A 202 2.68 13.96 -5.33
CA ALA A 202 2.58 14.36 -3.93
C ALA A 202 3.07 13.24 -3.00
N GLN A 203 2.69 11.99 -3.27
CA GLN A 203 3.18 10.82 -2.53
C GLN A 203 4.71 10.72 -2.55
N ALA A 204 5.35 10.97 -3.70
CA ALA A 204 6.81 10.88 -3.81
C ALA A 204 7.55 11.96 -3.01
N VAL A 205 6.95 13.14 -2.79
CA VAL A 205 7.53 14.19 -1.93
C VAL A 205 7.47 13.79 -0.45
N LEU A 206 6.50 12.97 -0.06
CA LEU A 206 6.30 12.52 1.32
C LEU A 206 7.27 11.41 1.77
N TYR A 207 8.13 10.88 0.90
CA TYR A 207 9.08 9.81 1.29
C TYR A 207 10.03 10.22 2.39
N ASP A 208 10.37 11.51 2.43
CA ASP A 208 11.25 12.09 3.44
C ASP A 208 10.45 12.87 4.51
N ALA A 209 9.15 12.62 4.62
CA ALA A 209 8.30 13.24 5.64
C ALA A 209 8.59 12.67 7.05
N THR A 210 8.70 13.56 8.03
CA THR A 210 8.97 13.21 9.45
C THR A 210 7.75 13.38 10.34
N GLU A 211 6.95 14.42 10.10
CA GLU A 211 5.65 14.66 10.75
C GLU A 211 4.63 14.98 9.64
N MET A 212 3.39 14.50 9.81
CA MET A 212 2.25 14.90 8.99
C MET A 212 1.09 15.26 9.91
N ARG A 213 0.50 16.43 9.68
CA ARG A 213 -0.70 16.92 10.35
C ARG A 213 -1.82 16.98 9.34
N ILE A 214 -2.97 16.41 9.68
CA ILE A 214 -4.16 16.41 8.84
C ILE A 214 -5.34 17.01 9.58
N ARG A 215 -6.24 17.65 8.87
CA ARG A 215 -7.55 18.07 9.35
C ARG A 215 -8.62 17.61 8.40
N VAL A 216 -9.68 17.03 8.96
CA VAL A 216 -10.81 16.49 8.22
C VAL A 216 -12.10 16.89 8.92
N TRP A 217 -13.10 17.33 8.16
CA TRP A 217 -14.40 17.79 8.68
C TRP A 217 -15.53 16.81 8.41
N ASP A 218 -15.36 15.98 7.39
CA ASP A 218 -16.29 14.96 6.95
C ASP A 218 -15.54 13.65 6.72
N HIS A 219 -16.27 12.53 6.62
CA HIS A 219 -15.71 11.20 6.37
C HIS A 219 -14.50 10.80 7.24
N TYR A 220 -14.36 11.40 8.44
CA TYR A 220 -13.21 11.20 9.32
C TYR A 220 -13.05 9.75 9.79
N GLY A 221 -14.14 9.01 9.92
CA GLY A 221 -14.11 7.57 10.22
C GLY A 221 -13.28 6.81 9.18
N THR A 222 -13.59 7.00 7.89
CA THR A 222 -12.85 6.40 6.77
C THR A 222 -11.37 6.79 6.80
N VAL A 223 -11.07 8.07 6.99
CA VAL A 223 -9.68 8.56 7.04
C VAL A 223 -8.91 7.91 8.19
N PHE A 224 -9.52 7.84 9.38
CA PHE A 224 -8.87 7.22 10.54
C PHE A 224 -8.74 5.71 10.43
N SER A 225 -9.66 5.02 9.73
CA SER A 225 -9.44 3.62 9.35
C SER A 225 -8.18 3.47 8.49
N TYR A 226 -7.92 4.37 7.54
CA TYR A 226 -6.68 4.36 6.76
C TYR A 226 -5.43 4.70 7.59
N VAL A 227 -5.52 5.64 8.53
CA VAL A 227 -4.42 5.91 9.49
C VAL A 227 -4.03 4.62 10.23
N LYS A 228 -5.02 3.86 10.69
CA LYS A 228 -4.83 2.57 11.36
C LYS A 228 -4.31 1.49 10.42
N LEU A 229 -4.88 1.36 9.22
CA LEU A 229 -4.46 0.40 8.19
C LEU A 229 -2.96 0.51 7.88
N PHE A 230 -2.45 1.74 7.74
CA PHE A 230 -1.04 1.99 7.49
C PHE A 230 -0.15 1.95 8.75
N GLY A 231 -0.75 1.67 9.91
CA GLY A 231 -0.06 1.55 11.20
C GLY A 231 0.68 2.83 11.56
N LEU A 232 0.04 3.99 11.36
CA LEU A 232 0.60 5.29 11.70
C LEU A 232 0.31 5.60 13.17
N MET A 233 1.35 6.01 13.90
CA MET A 233 1.18 6.54 15.24
C MET A 233 0.53 7.91 15.15
N HIS A 234 -0.57 8.07 15.87
CA HIS A 234 -1.42 9.25 15.75
C HIS A 234 -1.90 9.76 17.10
N ARG A 235 -2.16 11.06 17.13
CA ARG A 235 -2.89 11.77 18.20
C ARG A 235 -3.98 12.59 17.54
N ILE A 236 -5.22 12.42 17.98
CA ILE A 236 -6.39 13.05 17.36
C ILE A 236 -6.94 14.10 18.33
N TYR A 237 -7.28 15.27 17.81
CA TYR A 237 -7.79 16.43 18.54
C TYR A 237 -9.10 16.87 17.88
N PRO A 238 -10.17 17.14 18.64
CA PRO A 238 -11.39 17.69 18.07
C PRO A 238 -11.14 19.15 17.62
N ILE A 239 -11.69 19.54 16.48
CA ILE A 239 -11.57 20.91 15.93
C ILE A 239 -12.94 21.51 15.61
N ASN A 240 -13.03 22.84 15.64
CA ASN A 240 -14.21 23.58 15.20
C ASN A 240 -14.25 23.74 13.66
N ALA A 241 -15.27 24.46 13.16
CA ALA A 241 -15.44 24.69 11.72
C ALA A 241 -14.30 25.50 11.07
N ASP A 242 -13.57 26.28 11.88
CA ASP A 242 -12.42 27.10 11.47
C ASP A 242 -11.08 26.37 11.58
N GLY A 243 -11.08 25.11 12.03
CA GLY A 243 -9.87 24.28 12.18
C GLY A 243 -9.11 24.49 13.49
N GLU A 244 -9.70 25.21 14.45
CA GLU A 244 -9.09 25.43 15.76
C GLU A 244 -9.47 24.28 16.72
N ARG A 245 -8.50 23.79 17.50
CA ARG A 245 -8.74 22.74 18.50
C ARG A 245 -9.74 23.20 19.55
N VAL A 246 -10.66 22.31 19.90
CA VAL A 246 -11.65 22.51 20.97
C VAL A 246 -11.40 21.56 22.13
N GLU A 247 -11.98 21.86 23.30
CA GLU A 247 -11.76 21.08 24.52
C GLU A 247 -12.61 19.80 24.62
N SER A 248 -13.62 19.61 23.76
CA SER A 248 -14.52 18.46 23.81
C SER A 248 -15.16 18.16 22.47
N THR A 249 -15.52 16.90 22.25
CA THR A 249 -16.22 16.39 21.06
C THR A 249 -17.58 17.03 20.83
N ASP A 250 -18.27 17.50 21.88
CA ASP A 250 -19.60 18.13 21.76
C ASP A 250 -19.62 19.38 20.87
N HIS A 251 -18.47 20.04 20.72
CA HIS A 251 -18.30 21.23 19.88
C HIS A 251 -17.44 20.97 18.64
N ALA A 252 -17.12 19.70 18.36
CA ALA A 252 -16.31 19.32 17.22
C ALA A 252 -17.12 19.43 15.92
N ALA A 253 -16.56 20.13 14.93
CA ALA A 253 -17.01 20.10 13.55
C ALA A 253 -16.13 19.18 12.68
N GLY A 254 -15.05 18.64 13.24
CA GLY A 254 -14.07 17.80 12.57
C GLY A 254 -12.98 17.38 13.53
N TYR A 255 -11.92 16.78 12.99
CA TYR A 255 -10.76 16.33 13.76
C TYR A 255 -9.43 16.70 13.10
N GLU A 256 -8.46 17.07 13.92
CA GLU A 256 -7.05 17.17 13.54
C GLU A 256 -6.32 15.92 14.02
N ALA A 257 -5.57 15.24 13.15
CA ALA A 257 -4.66 14.18 13.55
C ALA A 257 -3.21 14.57 13.28
N VAL A 258 -2.36 14.35 14.28
CA VAL A 258 -0.91 14.49 14.17
C VAL A 258 -0.32 13.08 14.04
N LEU A 259 0.19 12.78 12.84
CA LEU A 259 0.85 11.55 12.47
C LEU A 259 2.35 11.79 12.63
N ASP A 260 2.91 11.29 13.73
CA ASP A 260 4.30 11.55 14.11
C ASP A 260 5.09 10.23 14.07
N GLY A 261 6.39 10.32 13.76
CA GLY A 261 7.32 9.20 13.79
C GLY A 261 8.04 9.08 15.14
N PRO A 262 8.77 7.98 15.40
CA PRO A 262 9.68 7.91 16.54
C PRO A 262 10.77 8.97 16.39
N ALA A 263 10.69 10.08 17.13
CA ALA A 263 11.72 11.11 17.08
C ALA A 263 13.12 10.63 17.56
N SER A 264 13.28 9.40 18.06
CA SER A 264 14.55 8.93 18.65
C SER A 264 15.01 7.50 18.34
N LEU A 265 14.18 6.57 17.86
CA LEU A 265 14.56 5.14 17.93
C LEU A 265 15.18 4.51 16.67
N PHE A 266 15.03 5.10 15.49
CA PHE A 266 15.70 4.60 14.28
C PHE A 266 16.02 5.78 13.38
N SER A 267 17.23 5.82 12.79
CA SER A 267 17.60 6.75 11.69
C SER A 267 16.37 7.06 10.85
N GLN A 268 16.06 8.34 10.61
CA GLN A 268 14.94 8.87 9.80
C GLN A 268 14.61 7.96 8.62
N SER A 269 13.87 6.88 8.88
CA SER A 269 13.85 5.79 7.91
C SER A 269 12.74 6.15 6.97
N GLN A 270 13.09 6.35 5.70
CA GLN A 270 12.20 6.56 4.57
C GLN A 270 10.95 5.67 4.61
N LYS A 271 11.00 4.52 5.31
CA LYS A 271 9.87 3.63 5.60
C LYS A 271 8.65 4.33 6.22
N TYR A 272 8.83 5.28 7.16
CA TYR A 272 7.70 5.95 7.80
C TYR A 272 7.09 7.01 6.88
N GLY A 273 7.93 7.79 6.18
CA GLY A 273 7.47 8.69 5.10
C GLY A 273 6.74 7.94 3.98
N ILE A 274 7.19 6.73 3.62
CA ILE A 274 6.45 5.86 2.67
C ILE A 274 5.07 5.48 3.20
N ARG A 275 4.89 5.23 4.50
CA ARG A 275 3.55 4.98 5.08
C ARG A 275 2.67 6.23 5.04
N MET A 276 3.21 7.40 5.34
CA MET A 276 2.50 8.68 5.17
C MET A 276 2.12 8.93 3.70
N ALA A 277 3.02 8.60 2.77
CA ALA A 277 2.75 8.67 1.34
C ALA A 277 1.65 7.69 0.91
N ASN A 278 1.64 6.46 1.42
CA ASN A 278 0.57 5.50 1.20
C ASN A 278 -0.77 5.95 1.82
N PHE A 279 -0.73 6.71 2.90
CA PHE A 279 -1.93 7.26 3.54
C PHE A 279 -2.55 8.43 2.78
N LEU A 280 -1.76 9.28 2.12
CA LEU A 280 -2.24 10.49 1.40
C LEU A 280 -3.52 10.29 0.55
N PRO A 281 -3.69 9.19 -0.23
CA PRO A 281 -4.89 8.96 -1.03
C PRO A 281 -6.18 8.84 -0.22
N ALA A 282 -6.11 8.64 1.11
CA ALA A 282 -7.30 8.65 1.96
C ALA A 282 -7.90 10.05 2.14
N LEU A 283 -7.09 11.12 2.05
CA LEU A 283 -7.58 12.49 2.28
C LEU A 283 -8.55 12.98 1.21
N PRO A 284 -8.32 12.77 -0.10
CA PRO A 284 -9.29 13.12 -1.14
C PRO A 284 -10.59 12.31 -1.12
N LEU A 285 -10.79 11.40 -0.16
CA LEU A 285 -12.10 10.79 0.10
C LEU A 285 -13.02 11.73 0.90
N CYS A 286 -12.46 12.76 1.54
CA CYS A 286 -13.20 13.84 2.19
C CYS A 286 -13.51 14.96 1.20
N ASP A 287 -14.68 15.59 1.37
CA ASP A 287 -15.05 16.81 0.66
C ASP A 287 -14.21 18.01 1.12
N ARG A 288 -13.83 18.06 2.40
CA ARG A 288 -12.99 19.11 2.98
C ARG A 288 -11.86 18.53 3.82
N TRP A 289 -10.62 18.85 3.45
CA TRP A 289 -9.43 18.39 4.15
C TRP A 289 -8.25 19.35 4.00
N GLU A 290 -7.38 19.36 5.00
CA GLU A 290 -6.09 20.05 4.97
C GLU A 290 -4.98 19.09 5.41
N MET A 291 -3.81 19.20 4.83
CA MET A 291 -2.62 18.47 5.23
C MET A 291 -1.39 19.38 5.22
N THR A 292 -0.58 19.24 6.26
CA THR A 292 0.73 19.86 6.38
C THR A 292 1.75 18.79 6.78
N ALA A 293 2.88 18.69 6.09
CA ALA A 293 3.93 17.74 6.39
C ALA A 293 5.30 18.42 6.48
N GLU A 294 6.11 17.99 7.44
CA GLU A 294 7.52 18.38 7.54
C GLU A 294 8.37 17.42 6.71
N ILE A 295 9.01 17.93 5.67
CA ILE A 295 9.86 17.18 4.75
C ILE A 295 11.32 17.43 5.10
N LEU A 296 12.07 16.36 5.37
CA LEU A 296 13.50 16.42 5.63
C LEU A 296 14.28 16.69 4.34
N ILE A 297 15.11 17.73 4.36
CA ILE A 297 15.91 18.15 3.20
C ILE A 297 17.38 17.81 3.37
N ASP A 298 17.89 17.99 4.58
CA ASP A 298 19.27 17.66 4.95
C ASP A 298 19.28 16.96 6.30
N GLU A 299 19.59 15.66 6.28
CA GLU A 299 19.70 14.81 7.47
C GLU A 299 20.81 15.29 8.41
N ALA A 300 21.93 15.82 7.90
CA ALA A 300 23.06 16.24 8.72
C ALA A 300 22.79 17.56 9.45
N LEU A 301 22.02 18.46 8.84
CA LEU A 301 21.63 19.74 9.44
C LEU A 301 20.29 19.67 10.18
N GLY A 302 19.52 18.59 10.00
CA GLY A 302 18.14 18.49 10.49
C GLY A 302 17.24 19.55 9.86
N GLU A 303 17.55 19.99 8.64
CA GLU A 303 16.80 21.03 7.96
C GLU A 303 15.53 20.44 7.34
N THR A 304 14.38 21.01 7.69
CA THR A 304 13.08 20.62 7.16
C THR A 304 12.45 21.76 6.35
N ARG A 305 11.48 21.40 5.50
CA ARG A 305 10.60 22.31 4.77
C ARG A 305 9.18 21.81 4.84
N GLU A 306 8.23 22.74 4.81
CA GLU A 306 6.82 22.41 4.89
C GLU A 306 6.23 22.09 3.50
N LEU A 307 5.45 21.03 3.42
CA LEU A 307 4.54 20.73 2.31
C LEU A 307 3.11 20.93 2.81
N THR A 308 2.31 21.72 2.12
CA THR A 308 0.88 21.91 2.43
C THR A 308 0.05 21.54 1.22
N LEU A 309 -1.03 20.78 1.43
CA LEU A 309 -2.02 20.40 0.44
C LEU A 309 -3.42 20.51 1.06
N ASP A 310 -4.42 20.84 0.27
CA ASP A 310 -5.83 20.91 0.69
C ASP A 310 -6.78 20.40 -0.41
N ASP A 311 -8.09 20.41 -0.12
CA ASP A 311 -9.14 19.96 -1.04
C ASP A 311 -9.20 20.72 -2.38
N THR A 312 -8.51 21.86 -2.51
CA THR A 312 -8.50 22.66 -3.74
C THR A 312 -7.44 22.20 -4.76
N GLU A 313 -6.54 21.30 -4.38
CA GLU A 313 -5.47 20.78 -5.24
C GLU A 313 -5.97 19.87 -6.37
N GLY A 314 -7.24 19.44 -6.33
CA GLY A 314 -7.85 18.59 -7.36
C GLY A 314 -7.26 17.18 -7.44
N LEU A 315 -6.75 16.67 -6.31
CA LEU A 315 -6.28 15.30 -6.18
C LEU A 315 -7.48 14.34 -6.16
N ASP A 316 -7.35 13.19 -6.83
CA ASP A 316 -8.37 12.14 -6.83
C ASP A 316 -7.83 10.87 -6.21
N SER A 317 -8.68 10.19 -5.45
CA SER A 317 -8.32 8.96 -4.78
C SER A 317 -8.57 7.74 -5.66
N HIS A 318 -7.64 6.79 -5.59
CA HIS A 318 -7.85 5.43 -6.12
C HIS A 318 -8.38 4.48 -5.03
N TYR A 319 -8.53 4.96 -3.81
CA TYR A 319 -9.07 4.19 -2.68
C TYR A 319 -10.60 4.24 -2.69
N SER A 320 -11.23 3.25 -2.07
CA SER A 320 -12.67 3.19 -1.90
C SER A 320 -13.10 3.78 -0.55
N ALA A 321 -14.24 4.45 -0.53
CA ALA A 321 -14.89 4.86 0.72
C ALA A 321 -15.72 3.73 1.38
N GLY A 322 -15.65 2.49 0.86
CA GLY A 322 -16.52 1.37 1.22
C GLY A 322 -15.78 0.09 1.62
N GLU A 323 -16.40 -0.62 2.58
CA GLU A 323 -15.93 -1.75 3.42
C GLU A 323 -14.77 -1.39 4.38
N HIS A 324 -14.92 -1.80 5.66
CA HIS A 324 -14.08 -1.34 6.77
C HIS A 324 -12.65 -1.87 6.61
N PHE A 325 -11.69 -0.95 6.59
CA PHE A 325 -10.28 -1.23 6.30
C PHE A 325 -9.56 -1.73 7.55
N ASP A 326 -9.52 -3.05 7.69
CA ASP A 326 -8.87 -3.69 8.82
C ASP A 326 -7.45 -4.13 8.48
N SER A 327 -6.53 -3.94 9.43
CA SER A 327 -5.21 -4.56 9.32
C SER A 327 -5.32 -6.08 9.25
N ASP A 328 -4.31 -6.77 8.70
CA ASP A 328 -4.31 -8.23 8.64
C ASP A 328 -4.44 -8.87 10.03
N VAL A 329 -3.93 -8.19 11.07
CA VAL A 329 -4.03 -8.64 12.46
C VAL A 329 -5.47 -8.58 12.96
N GLU A 330 -6.16 -7.46 12.74
CA GLU A 330 -7.57 -7.27 13.10
C GLU A 330 -8.48 -8.25 12.36
N ARG A 331 -8.30 -8.38 11.04
CA ARG A 331 -9.07 -9.33 10.22
C ARG A 331 -8.88 -10.76 10.69
N THR A 332 -7.63 -11.13 10.99
CA THR A 332 -7.30 -12.46 11.51
C THR A 332 -7.91 -12.68 12.90
N LEU A 333 -7.93 -11.66 13.76
CA LEU A 333 -8.55 -11.74 15.07
C LEU A 333 -10.06 -11.99 14.96
N ALA A 334 -10.77 -11.21 14.15
CA ALA A 334 -12.20 -11.37 13.90
C ALA A 334 -12.54 -12.77 13.38
N GLN A 335 -11.82 -13.24 12.35
CA GLN A 335 -12.00 -14.59 11.80
C GLN A 335 -11.73 -15.71 12.82
N LYS A 336 -10.76 -15.53 13.72
CA LYS A 336 -10.51 -16.48 14.81
C LYS A 336 -11.62 -16.45 15.84
N TRP A 337 -12.19 -15.27 16.12
CA TRP A 337 -13.26 -15.08 17.10
C TRP A 337 -14.54 -15.81 16.69
N GLU A 338 -14.92 -15.75 15.41
CA GLU A 338 -16.08 -16.50 14.87
C GLU A 338 -15.99 -18.01 15.08
N ARG A 339 -14.77 -18.54 15.20
CA ARG A 339 -14.50 -19.98 15.39
C ARG A 339 -14.23 -20.36 16.84
N ALA A 340 -14.11 -19.37 17.73
CA ALA A 340 -13.80 -19.60 19.13
C ALA A 340 -15.04 -20.08 19.90
N THR A 341 -14.82 -20.84 20.97
CA THR A 341 -15.90 -21.24 21.88
C THR A 341 -15.82 -20.35 23.11
N THR A 342 -16.50 -19.22 23.07
CA THR A 342 -16.55 -18.21 24.12
C THR A 342 -17.93 -17.56 24.14
N ASP A 343 -18.39 -17.13 25.31
CA ASP A 343 -19.61 -16.34 25.46
C ASP A 343 -19.38 -14.85 25.15
N TRP A 344 -18.12 -14.44 24.96
CA TRP A 344 -17.75 -13.07 24.60
C TRP A 344 -17.85 -12.84 23.09
N GLU A 345 -18.58 -11.80 22.69
CA GLU A 345 -18.75 -11.36 21.31
C GLU A 345 -17.75 -10.24 20.99
N LEU A 346 -17.08 -10.35 19.84
CA LEU A 346 -16.21 -9.30 19.32
C LEU A 346 -17.03 -8.41 18.38
N VAL A 347 -17.17 -7.16 18.74
CA VAL A 347 -17.91 -6.14 17.99
C VAL A 347 -16.89 -5.08 17.52
N ARG A 348 -17.08 -4.55 16.32
CA ARG A 348 -16.29 -3.41 15.84
C ARG A 348 -16.69 -2.15 16.62
N GLU A 349 -15.69 -1.35 16.97
CA GLU A 349 -15.91 -0.12 17.71
C GLU A 349 -15.45 1.08 16.89
N ASP A 350 -16.40 1.86 16.38
CA ASP A 350 -16.12 3.08 15.61
C ASP A 350 -16.40 4.35 16.44
N ASP A 351 -16.79 4.21 17.70
CA ASP A 351 -17.11 5.32 18.57
C ASP A 351 -15.85 6.13 18.94
N VAL A 352 -15.99 7.45 18.91
CA VAL A 352 -14.94 8.37 19.33
C VAL A 352 -15.00 8.54 20.84
N PHE A 353 -13.94 8.11 21.53
CA PHE A 353 -13.78 8.27 22.97
C PHE A 353 -13.06 9.58 23.29
N ASP A 354 -13.73 10.46 24.03
CA ASP A 354 -13.16 11.70 24.55
C ASP A 354 -12.17 11.37 25.69
N LEU A 355 -10.89 11.69 25.48
CA LEU A 355 -9.82 11.58 26.47
C LEU A 355 -9.42 12.95 27.07
N GLY A 356 -10.34 13.91 27.03
CA GLY A 356 -10.14 15.31 27.38
C GLY A 356 -9.69 16.13 26.18
N ALA A 357 -8.41 16.50 26.13
CA ALA A 357 -7.88 17.30 25.02
C ALA A 357 -7.70 16.50 23.71
N GLU A 358 -7.68 15.18 23.80
CA GLU A 358 -7.47 14.25 22.68
C GLU A 358 -8.65 13.28 22.59
N VAL A 359 -8.81 12.67 21.43
CA VAL A 359 -9.75 11.57 21.24
C VAL A 359 -9.04 10.30 20.83
N MET A 360 -9.68 9.17 21.12
CA MET A 360 -9.25 7.84 20.73
C MET A 360 -10.39 7.14 20.01
N ILE A 361 -10.07 6.42 18.94
CA ILE A 361 -11.00 5.53 18.26
C ILE A 361 -10.42 4.13 18.44
N PRO A 362 -10.97 3.29 19.32
CA PRO A 362 -10.53 1.90 19.49
C PRO A 362 -10.87 1.04 18.25
N ASP A 363 -10.43 -0.21 18.22
CA ASP A 363 -10.70 -1.10 17.08
C ASP A 363 -11.91 -2.02 17.32
N PHE A 364 -12.05 -2.47 18.57
CA PHE A 364 -13.08 -3.42 18.95
C PHE A 364 -13.66 -3.15 20.34
N ALA A 365 -14.90 -3.57 20.52
CA ALA A 365 -15.50 -3.82 21.80
C ALA A 365 -15.70 -5.33 21.99
N ILE A 366 -15.46 -5.82 23.19
CA ILE A 366 -15.68 -7.21 23.56
C ILE A 366 -16.81 -7.21 24.57
N GLU A 367 -17.93 -7.80 24.18
CA GLU A 367 -19.18 -7.75 24.92
C GLU A 367 -19.54 -9.13 25.44
N HIS A 368 -20.02 -9.18 26.68
CA HIS A 368 -20.52 -10.39 27.29
C HIS A 368 -22.05 -10.28 27.51
N PRO A 369 -22.82 -11.36 27.34
CA PRO A 369 -24.28 -11.37 27.50
C PRO A 369 -24.80 -10.89 28.86
N ASP A 370 -23.94 -10.83 29.89
CA ASP A 370 -24.29 -10.29 31.22
C ASP A 370 -24.14 -8.77 31.32
N GLY A 371 -23.80 -8.08 30.24
CA GLY A 371 -23.66 -6.63 30.16
C GLY A 371 -22.26 -6.11 30.47
N ARG A 372 -21.29 -7.00 30.67
CA ARG A 372 -19.88 -6.63 30.79
C ARG A 372 -19.28 -6.30 29.43
N ARG A 373 -18.47 -5.24 29.36
CA ARG A 373 -17.84 -4.75 28.14
C ARG A 373 -16.39 -4.34 28.37
N VAL A 374 -15.54 -4.60 27.38
CA VAL A 374 -14.13 -4.15 27.31
C VAL A 374 -13.87 -3.53 25.96
N ILE A 375 -13.08 -2.47 25.94
CA ILE A 375 -12.59 -1.84 24.71
C ILE A 375 -11.19 -2.35 24.44
N LEU A 376 -10.96 -2.78 23.20
CA LEU A 376 -9.70 -3.30 22.70
C LEU A 376 -9.16 -2.39 21.59
N GLU A 377 -7.92 -1.97 21.76
CA GLU A 377 -7.15 -1.23 20.76
C GLU A 377 -5.91 -2.05 20.37
N VAL A 378 -5.71 -2.24 19.07
CA VAL A 378 -4.59 -2.98 18.48
C VAL A 378 -3.52 -1.99 18.03
N VAL A 379 -2.38 -2.01 18.70
CA VAL A 379 -1.24 -1.14 18.43
C VAL A 379 -0.18 -1.94 17.65
N GLY A 380 -0.16 -1.75 16.33
CA GLY A 380 0.81 -2.40 15.45
C GLY A 380 2.21 -1.78 15.53
N PHE A 381 2.32 -0.47 15.36
CA PHE A 381 3.60 0.26 15.40
C PHE A 381 3.60 1.28 16.54
N TRP A 382 4.68 1.35 17.31
CA TRP A 382 4.72 2.16 18.53
C TRP A 382 6.16 2.46 19.00
N THR A 383 6.30 3.45 19.88
CA THR A 383 7.52 3.72 20.67
C THR A 383 7.20 3.68 22.16
N PRO A 384 8.19 3.43 23.04
CA PRO A 384 7.99 3.49 24.49
C PRO A 384 7.30 4.77 24.95
N GLU A 385 7.75 5.92 24.45
CA GLU A 385 7.19 7.23 24.82
C GLU A 385 5.75 7.40 24.31
N TYR A 386 5.46 6.93 23.10
CA TYR A 386 4.10 6.93 22.54
C TYR A 386 3.16 6.07 23.37
N LEU A 387 3.56 4.83 23.67
CA LEU A 387 2.75 3.87 24.41
C LEU A 387 2.54 4.33 25.86
N GLU A 388 3.58 4.84 26.51
CA GLU A 388 3.49 5.39 27.87
C GLU A 388 2.51 6.57 27.91
N SER A 389 2.65 7.54 27.00
CA SER A 389 1.73 8.68 26.90
C SER A 389 0.27 8.24 26.65
N LYS A 390 0.05 7.25 25.79
CA LYS A 390 -1.28 6.71 25.48
C LYS A 390 -1.89 6.01 26.71
N LEU A 391 -1.11 5.19 27.41
CA LEU A 391 -1.53 4.51 28.64
C LEU A 391 -1.85 5.47 29.78
N GLU A 392 -1.05 6.53 29.94
CA GLU A 392 -1.34 7.58 30.93
C GLU A 392 -2.70 8.23 30.67
N LYS A 393 -3.00 8.61 29.43
CA LYS A 393 -4.28 9.25 29.07
C LYS A 393 -5.48 8.36 29.34
N ILE A 394 -5.42 7.09 28.94
CA ILE A 394 -6.47 6.09 29.21
C ILE A 394 -6.74 5.99 30.72
N ARG A 395 -5.69 6.00 31.55
CA ARG A 395 -5.82 5.95 33.02
C ARG A 395 -6.46 7.22 33.60
N HIS A 396 -6.16 8.39 33.05
CA HIS A 396 -6.71 9.65 33.55
C HIS A 396 -8.22 9.77 33.37
N VAL A 397 -8.77 9.10 32.36
CA VAL A 397 -10.21 9.15 32.02
C VAL A 397 -11.01 8.08 32.77
N GLU A 398 -10.37 7.36 33.71
CA GLU A 398 -10.96 6.20 34.42
C GLU A 398 -11.57 5.18 33.45
N ALA A 399 -10.98 5.05 32.26
CA ALA A 399 -11.40 4.10 31.24
C ALA A 399 -10.89 2.69 31.63
N ASP A 400 -11.45 2.19 32.72
CA ASP A 400 -11.03 0.98 33.43
C ASP A 400 -11.23 -0.30 32.62
N ASN A 401 -12.06 -0.22 31.59
CA ASN A 401 -12.41 -1.30 30.68
C ASN A 401 -11.58 -1.27 29.38
N PHE A 402 -10.46 -0.53 29.31
CA PHE A 402 -9.58 -0.52 28.13
C PHE A 402 -8.43 -1.53 28.26
N VAL A 403 -8.18 -2.25 27.15
CA VAL A 403 -7.08 -3.18 26.96
C VAL A 403 -6.35 -2.82 25.67
N LEU A 404 -5.02 -2.85 25.70
CA LEU A 404 -4.19 -2.64 24.51
C LEU A 404 -3.57 -3.97 24.07
N ALA A 405 -3.68 -4.33 22.79
CA ALA A 405 -2.87 -5.38 22.19
C ALA A 405 -1.70 -4.75 21.44
N VAL A 406 -0.46 -5.03 21.83
CA VAL A 406 0.74 -4.33 21.32
C VAL A 406 1.70 -5.32 20.65
N SER A 407 2.17 -4.99 19.44
CA SER A 407 3.12 -5.81 18.70
C SER A 407 4.52 -5.82 19.34
N GLU A 408 5.13 -6.99 19.49
CA GLU A 408 6.50 -7.18 19.97
C GLU A 408 7.57 -6.89 18.90
N GLN A 409 7.17 -6.64 17.65
CA GLN A 409 8.11 -6.60 16.51
C GLN A 409 9.09 -5.42 16.51
N LEU A 410 8.89 -4.39 17.33
CA LEU A 410 9.73 -3.19 17.39
C LEU A 410 10.83 -3.21 18.47
N ASP A 411 11.21 -4.41 18.92
CA ASP A 411 12.45 -4.66 19.66
C ASP A 411 12.60 -3.80 20.94
N CYS A 412 11.51 -3.67 21.70
CA CYS A 412 11.55 -3.15 23.07
C CYS A 412 11.24 -4.29 24.04
N ALA A 413 12.15 -4.52 24.99
CA ALA A 413 11.96 -5.55 26.00
C ALA A 413 10.74 -5.20 26.87
N SER A 414 9.83 -6.16 27.06
CA SER A 414 8.69 -6.07 27.99
C SER A 414 9.05 -5.60 29.42
N GLU A 415 10.34 -5.64 29.78
CA GLU A 415 10.89 -5.27 31.08
C GLU A 415 10.88 -3.74 31.36
N ASP A 416 10.70 -2.89 30.35
CA ASP A 416 10.71 -1.42 30.49
C ASP A 416 9.36 -0.81 30.93
N PHE A 417 8.25 -1.57 30.89
CA PHE A 417 6.90 -1.01 31.08
C PHE A 417 6.32 -1.13 32.50
N GLY A 418 7.04 -1.71 33.47
CA GLY A 418 6.61 -1.75 34.87
C GLY A 418 5.14 -2.21 35.08
N SER A 419 4.35 -1.46 35.86
CA SER A 419 2.91 -1.73 36.10
C SER A 419 1.99 -1.45 34.90
N ALA A 420 2.52 -0.94 33.79
CA ALA A 420 1.76 -0.72 32.55
C ALA A 420 1.54 -2.02 31.77
N ALA A 421 2.31 -3.08 32.09
CA ALA A 421 2.17 -4.41 31.47
C ALA A 421 0.85 -5.12 31.78
N ASP A 422 0.18 -4.80 32.90
CA ASP A 422 -0.99 -5.58 33.35
C ASP A 422 -2.21 -5.46 32.43
N ARG A 423 -2.31 -4.36 31.65
CA ARG A 423 -3.41 -4.11 30.68
C ARG A 423 -2.96 -4.21 29.21
N VAL A 424 -1.74 -4.73 28.98
CA VAL A 424 -1.14 -4.83 27.65
C VAL A 424 -0.96 -6.30 27.28
N LEU A 425 -1.62 -6.70 26.19
CA LEU A 425 -1.42 -7.99 25.56
C LEU A 425 -0.32 -7.88 24.50
N TRP A 426 0.84 -8.45 24.77
CA TRP A 426 1.93 -8.50 23.81
C TRP A 426 1.71 -9.61 22.77
N PHE A 427 1.90 -9.31 21.49
CA PHE A 427 1.77 -10.30 20.42
C PHE A 427 2.88 -10.18 19.37
N LYS A 428 3.28 -11.32 18.76
CA LYS A 428 4.33 -11.33 17.72
C LYS A 428 3.79 -11.18 16.30
N THR A 429 2.95 -12.11 15.88
CA THR A 429 2.43 -12.17 14.51
C THR A 429 0.91 -12.22 14.45
N GLY A 430 0.25 -12.36 15.59
CA GLY A 430 -1.20 -12.30 15.69
C GLY A 430 -1.68 -12.50 17.11
N ILE A 431 -2.91 -12.07 17.35
CA ILE A 431 -3.54 -12.10 18.67
C ILE A 431 -4.25 -13.46 18.86
N HIS A 432 -4.18 -13.99 20.08
CA HIS A 432 -4.85 -15.23 20.47
C HIS A 432 -6.13 -14.90 21.25
N VAL A 433 -7.27 -15.43 20.79
CA VAL A 433 -8.61 -15.06 21.30
C VAL A 433 -8.71 -15.27 22.81
N TYR A 434 -8.23 -16.41 23.31
CA TYR A 434 -8.39 -16.73 24.73
C TYR A 434 -7.54 -15.84 25.65
N ASP A 435 -6.43 -15.29 25.17
CA ASP A 435 -5.59 -14.36 25.94
C ASP A 435 -6.32 -13.01 26.09
N VAL A 436 -7.04 -12.60 25.05
CA VAL A 436 -7.91 -11.42 25.10
C VAL A 436 -9.11 -11.67 26.01
N VAL A 437 -9.71 -12.86 25.97
CA VAL A 437 -10.83 -13.23 26.87
C VAL A 437 -10.40 -13.22 28.33
N GLU A 438 -9.19 -13.70 28.66
CA GLU A 438 -8.66 -13.66 30.04
C GLU A 438 -8.52 -12.22 30.55
N LEU A 439 -8.04 -11.31 29.69
CA LEU A 439 -8.01 -9.88 29.99
C LEU A 439 -9.42 -9.30 30.11
N ALA A 440 -10.35 -9.71 29.24
CA ALA A 440 -11.73 -9.28 29.29
C ALA A 440 -12.39 -9.68 30.62
N GLU A 441 -12.19 -10.92 31.08
CA GLU A 441 -12.70 -11.37 32.39
C GLU A 441 -12.16 -10.54 33.56
N THR A 442 -10.93 -10.04 33.45
CA THR A 442 -10.26 -9.27 34.50
C THR A 442 -10.69 -7.80 34.51
N TYR A 443 -10.84 -7.19 33.34
CA TYR A 443 -11.00 -5.73 33.20
C TYR A 443 -12.40 -5.28 32.77
N ALA A 444 -13.30 -6.20 32.41
CA ALA A 444 -14.64 -5.79 31.99
C ALA A 444 -15.44 -5.13 33.10
N ARG A 445 -16.23 -4.14 32.67
CA ARG A 445 -17.16 -3.40 33.52
C ARG A 445 -18.56 -3.52 32.95
N GLU A 446 -19.58 -3.49 33.82
CA GLU A 446 -20.97 -3.37 33.39
C GLU A 446 -21.12 -2.04 32.64
N SER A 447 -21.59 -2.08 31.40
CA SER A 447 -21.92 -0.86 30.66
C SER A 447 -23.09 -0.16 31.36
N GLY A 448 -22.87 1.08 31.84
CA GLY A 448 -23.98 2.00 32.08
C GLY A 448 -24.76 2.21 30.77
N PRO A 449 -26.07 2.50 30.81
CA PRO A 449 -26.90 2.49 29.61
C PRO A 449 -26.33 3.45 28.56
N SER A 450 -25.97 2.92 27.40
CA SER A 450 -25.70 3.73 26.20
C SER A 450 -26.95 4.55 25.89
N ALA A 451 -26.77 5.85 25.69
CA ALA A 451 -27.84 6.68 25.16
C ALA A 451 -28.22 6.14 23.77
N PRO A 452 -29.52 6.01 23.45
CA PRO A 452 -29.93 5.41 22.19
C PRO A 452 -29.48 6.29 21.02
N THR A 453 -28.73 5.69 20.11
CA THR A 453 -28.50 6.22 18.76
C THR A 453 -29.86 6.47 18.11
N GLU A 454 -30.21 7.74 17.90
CA GLU A 454 -31.35 8.11 17.08
C GLU A 454 -31.05 7.67 15.63
N MET A 455 -31.64 6.53 15.24
CA MET A 455 -31.77 6.19 13.83
C MET A 455 -32.79 7.12 13.20
N ASP A 456 -32.31 8.11 12.44
CA ASP A 456 -33.16 8.92 11.58
C ASP A 456 -33.58 8.10 10.36
N THR A 457 -34.90 8.00 10.17
CA THR A 457 -35.62 7.40 9.03
C THR A 457 -35.62 8.25 7.78
#